data_AF-A0A6G1X7R7-F1
#
_entry.id   AF-A0A6G1X7R7-F1
#
_cell.length_a   1.000
_cell.length_b   1.000
_cell.length_c   1.000
_cell.angle_alpha   90.00
_cell.angle_beta   90.00
_cell.angle_gamma   90.00
#
_symmetry.space_group_name_H-M   'P 1'
#
loop_
_entity.id
_entity.type
_entity.pdbx_description
1 polymer ?
#
loop_
_entity_poly.entity_id
_entity_poly.type
_entity_poly.pdbx_seq_one_letter_code
_entity_poly.pdbx_strand_id
1 'polypeptide(L)' 'MAKNPILKQKYEEGYLDGFANGADYGRSRTVDFFVERFNGLENVPGIGSKTLEKIRKQLGEEYFRRIE' A
#
# COMPACT_ATOMS: atom_id res chain seq x y z
N MET A 1 -41.70 9.55 -15.50
CA MET A 1 -41.27 8.13 -15.55
C MET A 1 -40.39 7.87 -14.33
N ALA A 2 -40.73 6.92 -13.47
CA ALA A 2 -39.90 6.57 -12.32
C ALA A 2 -38.57 5.96 -12.83
N LYS A 3 -37.43 6.37 -12.26
CA LYS A 3 -36.13 5.75 -12.57
C LYS A 3 -36.21 4.25 -12.30
N ASN A 4 -35.76 3.44 -13.25
CA ASN A 4 -35.79 1.98 -13.13
C ASN A 4 -35.02 1.54 -11.87
N PRO A 5 -35.69 0.89 -10.89
CA PRO A 5 -35.07 0.54 -9.61
C PRO A 5 -33.91 -0.44 -9.76
N ILE A 6 -33.96 -1.34 -10.75
CA ILE A 6 -32.89 -2.31 -11.01
C ILE A 6 -31.62 -1.62 -11.47
N LEU A 7 -31.74 -0.57 -12.30
CA LEU A 7 -30.58 0.20 -12.76
C LEU A 7 -29.93 0.97 -11.60
N LYS A 8 -30.73 1.47 -10.66
CA LYS A 8 -30.21 2.14 -9.46
C LYS A 8 -29.42 1.16 -8.58
N GLN A 9 -29.98 -0.03 -8.35
CA GLN A 9 -29.33 -1.07 -7.56
C GLN A 9 -27.99 -1.51 -8.17
N LYS A 10 -27.95 -1.82 -9.48
CA LYS A 10 -26.70 -2.22 -10.14
C LYS A 10 -25.63 -1.14 -10.13
N TYR A 11 -26.04 0.13 -10.19
CA TYR A 11 -25.12 1.25 -10.07
C TYR A 11 -24.52 1.34 -8.66
N GLU A 12 -25.34 1.18 -7.62
CA GLU A 12 -24.89 1.18 -6.21
C GLU A 12 -23.94 0.00 -5.93
N GLU A 13 -24.26 -1.19 -6.44
CA GLU A 13 -23.39 -2.38 -6.34
C GLU A 13 -22.04 -2.15 -7.01
N GLY A 14 -22.02 -1.64 -8.25
CA GLY A 14 -20.79 -1.35 -8.97
C GLY A 14 -19.96 -0.22 -8.34
N TYR A 15 -20.61 0.77 -7.73
CA TYR A 15 -19.92 1.83 -7.00
C TYR A 15 -19.23 1.28 -5.74
N LEU A 16 -19.93 0.43 -4.97
CA LEU A 16 -19.36 -0.16 -3.75
C LEU A 16 -18.18 -1.09 -4.07
N ASP A 17 -18.33 -1.93 -5.09
CA ASP A 17 -17.25 -2.82 -5.54
C ASP A 17 -16.04 -2.02 -6.06
N GLY A 18 -16.28 -1.02 -6.91
CA GLY A 18 -15.23 -0.13 -7.41
C GLY A 18 -14.52 0.63 -6.29
N PHE A 19 -15.24 1.07 -5.26
CA PHE A 19 -14.67 1.74 -4.10
C PHE A 19 -13.80 0.81 -3.27
N ALA A 20 -14.26 -0.42 -2.99
CA ALA A 20 -13.49 -1.41 -2.24
C ALA A 20 -12.20 -1.78 -2.98
N ASN A 21 -12.30 -2.11 -4.27
CA ASN A 21 -11.15 -2.46 -5.11
C ASN A 21 -10.18 -1.27 -5.25
N GLY A 22 -10.69 -0.04 -5.39
CA GLY A 22 -9.87 1.16 -5.44
C GLY A 22 -9.12 1.43 -4.14
N ALA A 23 -9.75 1.18 -2.99
CA ALA A 23 -9.12 1.32 -1.68
C ALA A 23 -7.99 0.30 -1.49
N ASP A 24 -8.20 -0.96 -1.85
CA ASP A 24 -7.18 -2.00 -1.75
C ASP A 24 -6.03 -1.77 -2.71
N TYR A 25 -6.32 -1.35 -3.95
CA TYR A 25 -5.31 -0.94 -4.90
C TYR A 25 -4.48 0.24 -4.37
N GLY A 26 -5.14 1.27 -3.82
CA GLY A 26 -4.45 2.42 -3.22
C GLY A 26 -3.54 2.02 -2.07
N ARG A 27 -3.98 1.10 -1.20
CA ARG A 27 -3.15 0.56 -0.11
C ARG A 27 -1.94 -0.17 -0.67
N SER A 28 -2.13 -1.08 -1.63
CA SER A 28 -1.03 -1.85 -2.25
C SER A 28 0.01 -0.91 -2.85
N ARG A 29 -0.42 0.07 -3.66
CA ARG A 29 0.48 1.04 -4.29
C ARG A 29 1.23 1.89 -3.28
N THR A 30 0.60 2.23 -2.16
CA THR A 30 1.25 2.97 -1.07
C THR A 30 2.35 2.12 -0.44
N VAL A 31 2.06 0.85 -0.15
CA VAL A 31 3.05 -0.09 0.41
C VAL A 31 4.22 -0.26 -0.55
N ASP A 32 3.96 -0.51 -1.84
CA ASP A 32 5.00 -0.66 -2.87
C ASP A 32 5.91 0.57 -2.94
N PHE A 33 5.31 1.77 -2.92
CA PHE A 33 6.06 3.03 -2.93
C PHE A 33 7.00 3.15 -1.72
N PHE A 34 6.50 2.84 -0.52
CA PHE A 34 7.35 2.88 0.68
C PHE A 34 8.46 1.83 0.63
N VAL A 35 8.17 0.61 0.19
CA VAL A 35 9.18 -0.46 0.02
C VAL A 35 10.30 -0.01 -0.93
N GLU A 36 9.94 0.56 -2.08
CA GLU A 36 10.92 1.08 -3.04
C GLU A 36 11.80 2.17 -2.41
N ARG A 37 11.19 3.13 -1.69
CA ARG A 37 11.93 4.20 -1.02
C ARG A 37 12.83 3.69 0.10
N PHE A 38 12.38 2.71 0.88
CA PHE A 38 13.18 2.12 1.96
C PHE A 38 14.37 1.34 1.42
N ASN A 39 14.18 0.54 0.37
CA ASN A 39 15.28 -0.17 -0.29
C ASN A 39 16.29 0.82 -0.89
N GLY A 40 15.82 1.96 -1.41
CA GLY A 40 16.69 3.02 -1.94
C GLY A 40 17.53 3.75 -0.90
N LEU A 41 17.25 3.62 0.41
CA LEU A 41 17.98 4.35 1.46
C LEU A 41 19.47 4.03 1.50
N GLU A 42 19.87 2.82 1.10
CA GLU A 42 21.29 2.42 1.05
C GLU A 42 22.11 3.23 0.03
N ASN A 43 21.44 3.82 -0.96
CA ASN A 43 22.07 4.64 -2.00
C ASN A 43 22.10 6.14 -1.65
N VAL A 44 21.51 6.54 -0.52
CA VAL A 44 21.45 7.95 -0.11
C VAL A 44 22.77 8.35 0.55
N PRO A 45 23.47 9.38 0.05
CA PRO A 45 24.70 9.87 0.68
C PRO A 45 24.48 10.23 2.15
N GLY A 46 25.33 9.71 3.04
CA GLY A 46 25.23 9.90 4.49
C GLY A 46 24.40 8.84 5.23
N ILE A 47 23.71 7.95 4.51
CA ILE A 47 23.08 6.76 5.11
C ILE A 47 24.02 5.57 4.94
N GLY A 48 24.65 5.16 6.05
CA GLY A 48 25.48 3.96 6.12
C GLY A 48 24.75 2.77 6.75
N SER A 49 25.43 1.62 6.78
CA SER A 49 24.91 0.36 7.34
C SER A 49 24.36 0.50 8.77
N LYS A 50 25.06 1.24 9.64
CA LYS A 50 24.63 1.49 11.03
C LYS A 50 23.33 2.30 11.12
N THR A 51 23.08 3.20 10.17
CA THR A 51 21.83 3.97 10.13
C THR A 51 20.69 3.07 9.68
N LEU A 52 20.90 2.23 8.66
CA LEU A 52 19.92 1.25 8.22
C LEU A 52 19.55 0.26 9.32
N GLU A 53 20.52 -0.20 10.10
CA GLU A 53 20.29 -1.10 11.24
C GLU A 53 19.36 -0.46 12.29
N LYS A 54 19.59 0.82 12.63
CA LYS A 54 18.72 1.57 13.54
C LYS A 54 17.30 1.71 13.00
N ILE A 55 17.17 1.97 11.70
CA ILE A 55 15.86 2.07 11.02
C ILE A 55 15.13 0.73 11.10
N ARG A 56 15.80 -0.39 10.77
CA ARG A 56 15.22 -1.73 10.86
C ARG A 56 14.75 -2.05 12.28
N LYS A 57 15.57 -1.76 13.28
CA LYS A 57 15.22 -1.98 14.69
C LYS A 57 14.02 -1.13 15.14
N GLN A 58 13.93 0.12 14.70
CA GLN A 58 12.82 1.01 15.05
C GLN A 58 11.50 0.59 14.38
N LEU A 59 11.56 0.07 13.16
CA LEU A 59 10.39 -0.35 12.40
C LEU A 59 9.94 -1.78 12.73
N GLY A 60 10.79 -2.58 13.38
CA GLY A 60 10.55 -3.98 13.70
C GLY A 60 11.29 -4.90 12.74
N GLU A 61 12.23 -5.69 13.26
CA GLU A 61 13.06 -6.57 12.45
C GLU A 61 12.25 -7.67 11.75
N GLU A 62 11.11 -8.05 12.33
CA GLU A 62 10.19 -9.03 11.78
C GLU A 62 9.67 -8.67 10.38
N TYR A 63 9.56 -7.38 10.07
CA TYR A 63 9.11 -6.90 8.75
C TYR A 63 10.21 -6.96 7.67
N PHE A 64 11.46 -7.19 8.07
CA PHE A 64 12.61 -7.27 7.16
C PHE A 64 13.13 -8.71 6.98
N ARG A 65 12.53 -9.69 7.67
CA ARG A 65 12.86 -11.10 7.45
C ARG A 65 12.29 -11.51 6.10
N ARG A 66 13.12 -12.11 5.23
CA ARG A 66 12.58 -12.78 4.04
C ARG A 66 11.66 -13.90 4.51
N ILE A 67 10.44 -13.90 3.99
CA ILE A 67 9.57 -15.08 4.04
C ILE A 67 10.25 -16.08 3.10
N GLU A 68 10.80 -17.16 3.66
CA GLU A 68 11.29 -18.32 2.89
C GLU A 68 10.12 -19.13 2.34
#